data_AF-A0A1V2B1U3-F1
#
_entry.id   AF-A0A1V2B1U3-F1
#
_cell.length_a   1.000
_cell.length_b   1.000
_cell.length_c   1.000
_cell.angle_alpha   90.00
_cell.angle_beta   90.00
_cell.angle_gamma   90.00
#
_symmetry.space_group_name_H-M   'P 1'
#
loop_
_entity.id
_entity.type
_entity.pdbx_description
1 polymer ?
#
loop_
_entity_poly.entity_id
_entity_poly.type
_entity_poly.pdbx_seq_one_letter_code
_entity_poly.pdbx_strand_id
1 'polypeptide(L)'
;MKYTLLLALLCCILSIPSFAQGPIPNVDGHANAIIGKLTKSLSLKEDQQLKLKGYISDFITQRNTVVAETATNPKAYDAKIKSMHNGFYKKLKTALTAEQYETFLQQKPAENDPTNVLSQLYY
;
A
#
# COMPACT_ATOMS: atom_id res chain seq x y z
N MET A 1 38.44 24.13 26.82
CA MET A 1 38.06 24.86 25.59
C MET A 1 37.90 23.83 24.48
N LYS A 2 36.67 23.34 24.27
CA LYS A 2 35.73 23.75 23.20
C LYS A 2 36.12 23.22 21.79
N TYR A 3 35.93 21.91 21.58
CA TYR A 3 35.62 21.33 20.26
C TYR A 3 34.35 20.47 20.32
N THR A 4 33.40 20.90 21.16
CA THR A 4 32.00 20.48 21.08
C THR A 4 31.28 21.48 20.16
N LEU A 5 31.61 21.42 18.87
CA LEU A 5 30.91 22.09 17.78
C LEU A 5 30.46 20.95 16.88
N LEU A 6 29.34 20.29 17.17
CA LEU A 6 28.01 20.78 16.76
C LEU A 6 28.03 21.08 15.25
N LEU A 7 28.47 20.10 14.45
CA LEU A 7 28.18 20.09 13.02
C LEU A 7 26.74 19.61 12.87
N ALA A 8 25.88 20.60 12.71
CA ALA A 8 24.49 20.55 12.29
C ALA A 8 24.21 19.31 11.41
N LEU A 9 23.28 18.46 11.81
CA LEU A 9 21.87 18.68 11.46
C LEU A 9 21.72 19.05 9.98
N LEU A 10 22.09 18.11 9.11
CA LEU A 10 21.47 18.02 7.80
C LEU A 10 20.92 16.60 7.65
N CYS A 11 19.92 16.29 8.47
CA CYS A 11 18.84 15.44 8.00
C CYS A 11 18.24 16.16 6.79
N CYS A 12 18.84 15.97 5.62
CA CYS A 12 18.08 15.88 4.40
C CYS A 12 17.15 14.69 4.61
N ILE A 13 16.03 14.94 5.30
CA ILE A 13 14.80 14.20 5.09
C ILE A 13 14.47 14.50 3.64
N LEU A 14 15.16 13.82 2.72
CA LEU A 14 14.64 13.59 1.40
C LEU A 14 13.36 12.82 1.69
N SER A 15 12.25 13.54 1.79
CA SER A 15 10.96 12.98 1.46
C SER A 15 11.14 12.48 0.03
N ILE A 16 11.61 11.23 -0.10
CA ILE A 16 11.71 10.58 -1.39
C ILE A 16 10.30 10.71 -1.95
N PRO A 17 10.09 11.42 -3.07
CA PRO A 17 8.77 11.46 -3.67
C PRO A 17 8.41 10.01 -3.93
N SER A 18 7.43 9.50 -3.18
CA SER A 18 6.92 8.16 -3.40
C SER A 18 6.26 8.22 -4.77
N PHE A 19 6.99 7.82 -5.81
CA PHE A 19 6.49 7.85 -7.17
C PHE A 19 5.29 6.92 -7.24
N ALA A 20 4.11 7.49 -7.45
CA ALA A 20 2.90 6.71 -7.61
C ALA A 20 3.12 5.69 -8.74
N GLN A 21 2.81 4.42 -8.44
CA GLN A 21 2.93 3.37 -9.44
C GLN A 21 1.85 3.56 -10.51
N GLY A 22 2.20 3.29 -11.77
CA GLY A 22 1.27 3.41 -12.90
C GLY A 22 0.06 2.46 -12.79
N PRO A 23 -0.94 2.62 -13.68
CA PRO A 23 -2.12 1.76 -13.70
C PRO A 23 -1.76 0.28 -13.89
N ILE A 24 -2.48 -0.61 -13.21
CA ILE A 24 -2.35 -2.07 -13.37
C ILE A 24 -3.38 -2.57 -14.41
N PRO A 25 -2.96 -3.03 -15.60
CA PRO A 25 -3.89 -3.42 -16.66
C PRO A 25 -4.67 -4.72 -16.37
N ASN A 26 -4.02 -5.74 -15.77
CA ASN A 26 -4.67 -7.01 -15.42
C ASN A 26 -4.98 -7.07 -13.92
N VAL A 27 -6.09 -6.45 -13.51
CA VAL A 27 -6.49 -6.36 -12.10
C VAL A 27 -6.71 -7.74 -11.47
N ASP A 28 -7.45 -8.64 -12.11
CA ASP A 28 -7.76 -9.96 -11.53
C ASP A 28 -6.48 -10.80 -11.35
N GLY A 29 -5.61 -10.83 -12.36
CA GLY A 29 -4.33 -11.53 -12.26
C GLY A 29 -3.45 -10.98 -11.12
N HIS A 30 -3.40 -9.65 -10.96
CA HIS A 30 -2.67 -9.04 -9.86
C HIS A 30 -3.30 -9.34 -8.50
N ALA A 31 -4.63 -9.26 -8.39
CA ALA A 31 -5.35 -9.59 -7.17
C ALA A 31 -5.12 -11.05 -6.76
N ASN A 32 -5.10 -11.98 -7.73
CA ASN A 32 -4.77 -13.39 -7.50
C ASN A 32 -3.33 -13.57 -6.99
N ALA A 33 -2.36 -12.84 -7.54
CA ALA A 33 -0.96 -12.91 -7.08
C ALA A 33 -0.81 -12.38 -5.64
N ILE A 34 -1.47 -11.26 -5.33
CA ILE A 34 -1.47 -10.66 -4.00
C ILE A 34 -2.15 -11.57 -2.99
N ILE A 35 -3.36 -12.07 -3.28
CA ILE A 35 -4.07 -12.95 -2.34
C ILE A 35 -3.29 -14.24 -2.12
N GLY A 36 -2.64 -14.80 -3.16
CA GLY A 36 -1.77 -15.97 -3.01
C GLY A 36 -0.60 -15.74 -2.05
N LYS A 37 0.00 -14.52 -2.04
CA LYS A 37 1.02 -14.15 -1.06
C LYS A 37 0.42 -14.00 0.34
N LEU A 38 -0.67 -13.22 0.46
CA LEU A 38 -1.31 -12.96 1.76
C LEU A 38 -1.88 -14.23 2.40
N THR A 39 -2.43 -15.16 1.63
CA THR A 39 -2.90 -16.46 2.12
C THR A 39 -1.80 -17.22 2.82
N LYS A 40 -0.60 -17.24 2.22
CA LYS A 40 0.56 -17.93 2.80
C LYS A 40 1.07 -17.23 4.06
N SER A 41 1.18 -15.90 4.05
CA SER A 41 1.76 -15.14 5.16
C SER A 41 0.81 -14.94 6.35
N LEU A 42 -0.51 -14.88 6.11
CA LEU A 42 -1.53 -14.65 7.16
C LEU A 42 -2.33 -15.92 7.48
N SER A 43 -2.03 -17.05 6.82
CA SER A 43 -2.80 -18.30 6.95
C SER A 43 -4.30 -18.09 6.76
N LEU A 44 -4.69 -17.41 5.67
CA LEU A 44 -6.09 -17.02 5.43
C LEU A 44 -7.00 -18.23 5.20
N LYS A 45 -8.17 -18.21 5.84
CA LYS A 45 -9.26 -19.16 5.56
C LYS A 45 -9.95 -18.84 4.24
N GLU A 46 -10.63 -19.83 3.66
CA GLU A 46 -11.27 -19.69 2.35
C GLU A 46 -12.25 -18.50 2.27
N ASP A 47 -13.07 -18.29 3.30
CA ASP A 47 -14.00 -17.16 3.37
C ASP A 47 -13.28 -15.80 3.43
N GLN A 48 -12.15 -15.74 4.13
CA GLN A 48 -11.29 -14.56 4.18
C GLN A 48 -10.62 -14.30 2.83
N GLN A 49 -10.15 -15.36 2.15
CA GLN A 49 -9.53 -15.25 0.84
C GLN A 49 -10.48 -14.65 -0.19
N LEU A 50 -11.72 -15.13 -0.23
CA LEU A 50 -12.76 -14.60 -1.13
C LEU A 50 -13.04 -13.12 -0.87
N LYS A 51 -13.23 -12.73 0.40
CA LYS A 51 -13.46 -11.33 0.79
C LYS A 51 -12.28 -10.43 0.43
N LEU A 52 -11.06 -10.84 0.80
CA LEU A 52 -9.86 -10.05 0.56
C LEU A 52 -9.57 -9.89 -0.93
N LYS A 53 -9.75 -10.95 -1.74
CA LYS A 53 -9.61 -10.86 -3.19
C LYS A 53 -10.52 -9.75 -3.74
N GLY A 54 -11.79 -9.72 -3.34
CA GLY A 54 -12.73 -8.66 -3.74
C GLY A 54 -12.24 -7.27 -3.32
N TYR A 55 -11.81 -7.10 -2.07
CA TYR A 55 -11.32 -5.81 -1.57
C TYR A 55 -10.05 -5.32 -2.27
N ILE A 56 -9.14 -6.23 -2.61
CA ILE A 56 -7.91 -5.95 -3.36
C ILE A 56 -8.24 -5.52 -4.79
N SER A 57 -9.13 -6.26 -5.47
CA SER A 57 -9.58 -5.90 -6.82
C SER A 57 -10.24 -4.53 -6.85
N ASP A 58 -11.13 -4.24 -5.89
CA ASP A 58 -11.78 -2.94 -5.75
C ASP A 58 -10.76 -1.81 -5.55
N PHE A 59 -9.78 -2.03 -4.66
CA PHE A 59 -8.76 -1.04 -4.34
C PHE A 59 -7.88 -0.72 -5.55
N ILE A 60 -7.38 -1.74 -6.24
CA ILE A 60 -6.55 -1.57 -7.44
C ILE A 60 -7.36 -0.88 -8.55
N THR A 61 -8.61 -1.28 -8.75
CA THR A 61 -9.50 -0.64 -9.75
C THR A 61 -9.68 0.85 -9.45
N GLN A 62 -9.98 1.21 -8.21
CA GLN A 62 -10.11 2.61 -7.79
C GLN A 62 -8.80 3.39 -7.94
N ARG A 63 -7.65 2.76 -7.67
CA ARG A 63 -6.37 3.44 -7.85
C ARG A 63 -6.08 3.75 -9.32
N ASN A 64 -6.38 2.80 -10.20
CA ASN A 64 -6.19 2.99 -11.64
C ASN A 64 -6.97 4.20 -12.18
N THR A 65 -8.09 4.59 -11.56
CA THR A 65 -8.86 5.76 -12.01
C THR A 65 -8.28 7.09 -11.54
N VAL A 66 -7.52 7.11 -10.44
CA VAL A 66 -6.99 8.35 -9.84
C VAL A 66 -5.51 8.58 -10.11
N VAL A 67 -4.75 7.56 -10.52
CA VAL A 67 -3.28 7.66 -10.70
C VAL A 67 -2.87 8.73 -11.71
N ALA A 68 -3.69 9.03 -12.73
CA ALA A 68 -3.41 10.10 -13.69
C ALA A 68 -3.38 11.50 -13.03
N GLU A 69 -4.01 11.67 -11.87
CA GLU A 69 -3.99 12.93 -11.11
C GLU A 69 -2.61 13.22 -10.50
N THR A 70 -1.72 12.24 -10.42
CA THR A 70 -0.33 12.46 -9.97
C THR A 70 0.42 13.46 -10.85
N ALA A 71 0.08 13.53 -12.14
CA ALA A 71 0.69 14.46 -13.08
C ALA A 71 -0.04 15.81 -13.15
N THR A 72 -1.36 15.83 -12.93
CA THR A 72 -2.22 17.00 -13.20
C THR A 72 -2.72 17.70 -11.94
N ASN A 73 -2.93 16.96 -10.84
CA ASN A 73 -3.41 17.47 -9.56
C ASN A 73 -2.93 16.59 -8.38
N PRO A 74 -1.64 16.68 -8.00
CA PRO A 74 -1.05 15.83 -6.96
C PRO A 74 -1.77 15.90 -5.61
N LYS A 75 -2.29 17.07 -5.24
CA LYS A 75 -3.05 17.25 -3.98
C LYS A 75 -4.36 16.46 -3.97
N ALA A 76 -5.06 16.42 -5.11
CA ALA A 76 -6.27 15.62 -5.23
C ALA A 76 -5.95 14.12 -5.21
N TYR A 77 -4.87 13.71 -5.87
CA TYR A 77 -4.36 12.34 -5.78
C TYR A 77 -4.09 11.93 -4.33
N ASP A 78 -3.30 12.72 -3.58
CA ASP A 78 -2.94 12.42 -2.19
C ASP A 78 -4.18 12.29 -1.29
N ALA A 79 -5.16 13.18 -1.46
CA ALA A 79 -6.40 13.12 -0.70
C ALA A 79 -7.21 11.84 -1.02
N LYS A 80 -7.32 11.48 -2.30
CA LYS A 80 -8.06 10.30 -2.76
C LYS A 80 -7.38 9.01 -2.34
N ILE A 81 -6.07 8.88 -2.56
CA ILE A 81 -5.33 7.67 -2.23
C ILE A 81 -5.32 7.43 -0.71
N LYS A 82 -5.21 8.48 0.11
CA LYS A 82 -5.36 8.38 1.57
C LYS A 82 -6.75 7.89 1.97
N SER A 83 -7.80 8.44 1.36
CA SER A 83 -9.18 8.00 1.62
C SER A 83 -9.39 6.52 1.24
N MET A 84 -8.87 6.12 0.09
CA MET A 84 -8.93 4.74 -0.38
C MET A 84 -8.19 3.77 0.56
N HIS A 85 -6.98 4.11 1.00
CA HIS A 85 -6.23 3.30 1.98
C HIS A 85 -7.01 3.16 3.29
N ASN A 86 -7.60 4.24 3.81
CA ASN A 86 -8.42 4.19 5.01
C ASN A 86 -9.62 3.25 4.86
N GLY A 87 -10.32 3.34 3.72
CA GLY A 87 -11.44 2.46 3.40
C GLY A 87 -11.02 0.99 3.29
N PHE A 88 -9.91 0.74 2.61
CA PHE A 88 -9.33 -0.60 2.44
C PHE A 88 -8.91 -1.21 3.80
N TYR A 89 -8.17 -0.48 4.62
CA TYR A 89 -7.76 -0.95 5.95
C TYR A 89 -8.94 -1.18 6.89
N LYS A 90 -10.00 -0.36 6.79
CA LYS A 90 -11.24 -0.61 7.54
C LYS A 90 -11.88 -1.94 7.13
N LYS A 91 -11.97 -2.22 5.82
CA LYS A 91 -12.48 -3.51 5.31
C LYS A 91 -11.61 -4.68 5.80
N LEU A 92 -10.28 -4.55 5.77
CA LEU A 92 -9.36 -5.59 6.25
C LEU A 92 -9.55 -5.89 7.74
N LYS A 93 -9.66 -4.86 8.59
CA LYS A 93 -9.93 -5.03 10.04
C LYS A 93 -11.20 -5.83 10.34
N THR A 94 -12.19 -5.77 9.46
CA THR A 94 -13.44 -6.53 9.62
C THR A 94 -13.37 -7.97 9.12
N ALA A 95 -12.45 -8.27 8.21
CA ALA A 95 -12.31 -9.60 7.59
C ALA A 95 -11.20 -10.46 8.20
N LEU A 96 -10.22 -9.82 8.83
CA LEU A 96 -9.06 -10.46 9.44
C LEU A 96 -9.20 -10.53 10.97
N THR A 97 -8.54 -11.50 11.59
CA THR A 97 -8.28 -11.45 13.03
C THR A 97 -7.31 -10.31 13.35
N ALA A 98 -7.22 -9.92 14.62
CA ALA A 98 -6.26 -8.90 15.05
C ALA A 98 -4.81 -9.30 14.69
N GLU A 99 -4.42 -10.55 14.95
CA GLU A 99 -3.09 -11.07 14.64
C GLU A 99 -2.78 -11.07 13.13
N GLN A 100 -3.75 -11.47 12.30
CA GLN A 100 -3.62 -11.44 10.85
C GLN A 100 -3.50 -10.01 10.32
N TYR A 101 -4.23 -9.07 10.93
CA TYR A 101 -4.16 -7.66 10.55
C TYR A 101 -2.81 -7.02 10.94
N GLU A 102 -2.27 -7.32 12.12
CA GLU A 102 -0.93 -6.86 12.49
C GLU A 102 0.14 -7.46 11.55
N THR A 103 0.04 -8.76 11.25
CA THR A 103 0.93 -9.41 10.28
C THR A 103 0.82 -8.78 8.89
N PHE A 104 -0.40 -8.44 8.46
CA PHE A 104 -0.62 -7.69 7.22
C PHE A 104 0.15 -6.37 7.22
N LEU A 105 0.03 -5.54 8.27
CA LEU A 105 0.74 -4.26 8.33
C LEU A 105 2.26 -4.41 8.22
N GLN A 106 2.80 -5.52 8.74
CA GLN A 106 4.22 -5.85 8.64
C GLN A 106 4.65 -6.32 7.24
N GLN A 107 3.72 -6.65 6.34
CA GLN A 107 4.03 -6.98 4.94
C GLN A 107 4.32 -5.74 4.07
N LYS A 108 4.31 -4.52 4.62
CA LYS A 108 4.66 -3.31 3.89
C LYS A 108 6.11 -3.40 3.38
N PRO A 109 6.35 -3.37 2.06
CA PRO A 109 7.71 -3.34 1.52
C PRO A 109 8.44 -2.07 1.98
N ALA A 110 9.75 -2.15 2.18
CA ALA A 110 10.56 -1.02 2.62
C ALA A 110 10.49 0.17 1.65
N GLU A 111 10.38 -0.12 0.36
CA GLU A 111 10.30 0.87 -0.71
C GLU A 111 9.05 0.65 -1.56
N ASN A 112 8.65 1.69 -2.28
CA ASN A 112 7.59 1.61 -3.28
C ASN A 112 8.09 0.90 -4.56
N ASP A 113 8.30 -0.41 -4.46
CA ASP A 113 8.86 -1.24 -5.53
C ASP A 113 7.76 -1.79 -6.45
N PRO A 114 7.74 -1.46 -7.75
CA PRO A 114 6.73 -1.95 -8.69
C PRO A 114 6.85 -3.44 -9.03
N THR A 115 8.00 -4.07 -8.75
CA THR A 115 8.18 -5.51 -8.93
C THR A 115 7.62 -6.30 -7.74
N ASN A 116 7.48 -5.66 -6.58
CA ASN A 116 6.80 -6.23 -5.43
C ASN A 116 5.29 -5.95 -5.52
N VAL A 117 4.53 -6.98 -5.87
CA VAL A 117 3.06 -6.89 -6.01
C VAL A 117 2.35 -6.39 -4.74
N LEU A 118 2.96 -6.50 -3.56
CA LEU A 118 2.40 -5.98 -2.32
C LEU A 118 2.51 -4.47 -2.19
N SER A 119 3.50 -3.82 -2.81
CA SER A 119 3.67 -2.35 -2.77
C SER A 119 2.39 -1.63 -3.17
N GLN A 120 1.63 -2.25 -4.08
CA GLN A 120 0.34 -1.80 -4.54
C GLN A 120 -0.73 -1.64 -3.43
N LEU A 121 -0.54 -2.16 -2.23
CA LEU A 121 -1.51 -2.04 -1.13
C LEU A 121 -1.07 -1.04 -0.06
N TYR A 122 0.14 -0.50 -0.17
CA TYR A 122 0.77 0.32 0.87
C TYR A 122 1.26 1.68 0.39
N TYR A 123 1.34 1.88 -0.92
CA TYR A 123 1.84 3.08 -1.59
C TYR A 123 0.84 3.48 -2.69
#